data_AF-X1VYR8-F1
#
_entry.id   AF-X1VYR8-F1
#
_cell.length_a   1.000
_cell.length_b   1.000
_cell.length_c   1.000
_cell.angle_alpha   90.00
_cell.angle_beta   90.00
_cell.angle_gamma   90.00
#
_symmetry.space_group_name_H-M   'P 1'
#
loop_
_entity.id
_entity.type
_entity.pdbx_description
1 polymer ?
#
loop_
_entity_poly.entity_id
_entity_poly.type
_entity_poly.pdbx_seq_one_letter_code
_entity_poly.pdbx_strand_id
1 'polypeptide(L)'
;VDWGIDMDLVKKPRHHYKLYSKLEDIASIQWSDARVLEHLNSLLRATAALDRRQEVKNEDFLLLHRLMKPMTIERYIMTKVGFEVGRWMNTNLAATLVEFASWKDISIDRIARDYKISPATTYRLLSEIKEWFRADAVMAKKLIPKPELKKILKEAGVER
;
A
#
# COMPACT_ATOMS: atom_id res chain seq x y z
N VAL A 1 10.73 27.70 5.29
CA VAL A 1 9.80 26.71 4.70
C VAL A 1 8.42 27.05 5.22
N ASP A 2 7.45 27.17 4.32
CA ASP A 2 6.06 27.50 4.64
C ASP A 2 5.29 26.19 4.81
N TRP A 3 4.78 25.96 6.02
CA TRP A 3 4.17 24.67 6.41
C TRP A 3 2.63 24.72 6.44
N GLY A 4 2.01 25.78 5.92
CA GLY A 4 0.55 25.95 5.91
C GLY A 4 0.00 26.67 7.15
N ILE A 5 -1.25 26.40 7.51
CA ILE A 5 -1.88 26.91 8.74
C ILE A 5 -1.97 25.83 9.81
N ASP A 6 -2.27 26.22 11.05
CA ASP A 6 -2.57 25.26 12.11
C ASP A 6 -3.79 24.40 11.73
N MET A 7 -3.63 23.08 11.85
CA MET A 7 -4.69 22.10 11.57
C MET A 7 -5.91 22.33 12.46
N ASP A 8 -5.74 22.90 13.65
CA ASP A 8 -6.83 23.22 14.56
C ASP A 8 -7.75 24.33 14.07
N LEU A 9 -7.27 25.14 13.12
CA LEU A 9 -8.07 26.16 12.43
C LEU A 9 -8.91 25.57 11.28
N VAL A 10 -8.67 24.32 10.88
CA VAL A 10 -9.44 23.66 9.82
C VAL A 10 -10.67 22.97 10.41
N LYS A 11 -11.84 23.27 9.84
CA LYS A 11 -13.11 22.64 10.21
C LYS A 11 -13.07 21.13 9.96
N LYS A 12 -13.78 20.37 10.80
CA LYS A 12 -13.92 18.91 10.61
C LYS A 12 -14.58 18.60 9.25
N PRO A 13 -14.11 17.57 8.53
CA PRO A 13 -14.70 17.20 7.26
C PRO A 13 -16.10 16.61 7.46
N ARG A 14 -16.96 16.79 6.46
CA ARG A 14 -18.26 16.10 6.41
C ARG A 14 -18.06 14.66 5.94
N HIS A 15 -18.79 13.71 6.48
CA HIS A 15 -18.64 12.28 6.13
C HIS A 15 -19.53 11.83 4.96
N HIS A 16 -20.42 12.69 4.46
CA HIS A 16 -21.36 12.37 3.38
C HIS A 16 -20.74 12.32 1.97
N TYR A 17 -19.43 12.55 1.84
CA TYR A 17 -18.77 12.50 0.53
C TYR A 17 -18.61 11.06 0.05
N LYS A 18 -18.87 10.82 -1.24
CA LYS A 18 -18.76 9.48 -1.87
C LYS A 18 -17.39 8.82 -1.72
N LEU A 19 -16.32 9.60 -1.57
CA LEU A 19 -14.95 9.10 -1.38
C LEU A 19 -14.63 8.75 0.07
N TYR A 20 -15.42 9.24 1.04
CA TYR A 20 -15.19 8.96 2.46
C TYR A 20 -15.26 7.46 2.74
N SER A 21 -16.30 6.77 2.24
CA SER A 21 -16.43 5.32 2.42
C SER A 21 -15.24 4.54 1.83
N LYS A 22 -14.72 4.95 0.68
CA LYS A 22 -13.54 4.32 0.09
C LYS A 22 -12.27 4.53 0.93
N LEU A 23 -12.14 5.71 1.55
CA LEU A 23 -11.02 5.99 2.46
C LEU A 23 -11.15 5.17 3.75
N GLU A 24 -12.37 5.04 4.26
CA GLU A 24 -12.71 4.21 5.42
C GLU A 24 -12.39 2.74 5.16
N ASP A 25 -12.75 2.20 3.99
CA ASP A 25 -12.40 0.84 3.58
C ASP A 25 -10.88 0.61 3.60
N ILE A 26 -10.08 1.56 3.13
CA ILE A 26 -8.61 1.45 3.14
C ILE A 26 -8.06 1.60 4.58
N ALA A 27 -8.58 2.56 5.34
CA ALA A 27 -8.14 2.87 6.69
C ALA A 27 -8.44 1.73 7.68
N SER A 28 -9.56 1.03 7.50
CA SER A 28 -9.97 -0.10 8.34
C SER A 28 -9.04 -1.31 8.27
N ILE A 29 -8.20 -1.39 7.24
CA ILE A 29 -7.13 -2.40 7.15
C ILE A 29 -6.10 -2.19 8.29
N GLN A 30 -5.88 -0.94 8.67
CA GLN A 30 -4.84 -0.53 9.63
C GLN A 30 -5.37 -0.39 11.05
N TRP A 31 -6.48 0.33 11.15
CA TRP A 31 -6.98 0.92 12.39
C TRP A 31 -8.34 0.36 12.76
N SER A 32 -8.66 0.40 14.05
CA SER A 32 -10.02 0.13 14.53
C SER A 32 -10.98 1.25 14.14
N ASP A 33 -12.28 0.98 14.11
CA ASP A 33 -13.32 1.93 13.69
C ASP A 33 -13.19 3.31 14.36
N ALA A 34 -12.99 3.35 15.68
CA ALA A 34 -12.79 4.60 16.42
C ALA A 34 -11.57 5.38 15.92
N ARG A 35 -10.45 4.69 15.65
CA ARG A 35 -9.21 5.30 15.15
C ARG A 35 -9.31 5.68 13.68
N VAL A 36 -10.08 4.95 12.87
CA VAL A 36 -10.34 5.31 11.47
C VAL A 36 -10.99 6.68 11.40
N LEU A 37 -12.05 6.93 12.18
CA LEU A 37 -12.71 8.23 12.23
C LEU A 37 -11.76 9.34 12.68
N GLU A 38 -10.99 9.11 13.73
CA GLU A 38 -10.04 10.09 14.27
C GLU A 38 -8.92 10.43 13.27
N HIS A 39 -8.26 9.41 12.73
CA HIS A 39 -7.13 9.58 11.83
C HIS A 39 -7.55 10.11 10.47
N LEU A 40 -8.65 9.64 9.88
CA LEU A 40 -9.13 10.18 8.59
C LEU A 40 -9.50 11.67 8.70
N ASN A 41 -10.19 12.06 9.79
CA ASN A 41 -10.49 13.47 10.02
C ASN A 41 -9.21 14.30 10.14
N SER A 42 -8.20 13.80 10.85
CA SER A 42 -6.92 14.48 11.03
C SER A 42 -6.15 14.58 9.70
N LEU A 43 -6.08 13.51 8.92
CA LEU A 43 -5.41 13.50 7.62
C LEU A 43 -6.06 14.48 6.62
N LEU A 44 -7.39 14.50 6.54
CA LEU A 44 -8.13 15.43 5.67
C LEU A 44 -7.96 16.90 6.11
N ARG A 45 -7.90 17.15 7.42
CA ARG A 45 -7.61 18.50 7.93
C ARG A 45 -6.17 18.90 7.63
N ALA A 46 -5.23 17.98 7.75
CA ALA A 46 -3.82 18.21 7.44
C ALA A 46 -3.62 18.56 5.96
N THR A 47 -4.29 17.88 5.02
CA THR A 47 -4.18 18.22 3.59
C THR A 47 -4.72 19.63 3.31
N ALA A 48 -5.85 20.01 3.91
CA ALA A 48 -6.39 21.36 3.77
C ALA A 48 -5.51 22.43 4.42
N ALA A 49 -4.92 22.11 5.59
CA ALA A 49 -4.02 22.99 6.32
C ALA A 49 -2.75 23.32 5.53
N LEU A 50 -2.16 22.34 4.84
CA LEU A 50 -0.99 22.52 3.98
C LEU A 50 -1.27 23.55 2.85
N ASP A 51 -2.50 23.60 2.35
CA ASP A 51 -2.95 24.57 1.35
C ASP A 51 -3.46 25.90 1.95
N ARG A 52 -3.27 26.11 3.26
CA ARG A 52 -3.79 27.28 4.00
C ARG A 52 -5.32 27.43 3.94
N ARG A 53 -6.04 26.33 3.75
CA ARG A 53 -7.50 26.31 3.70
C ARG A 53 -8.08 25.92 5.05
N GLN A 54 -9.09 26.65 5.50
CA GLN A 54 -9.83 26.34 6.74
C GLN A 54 -10.95 25.30 6.53
N GLU A 55 -11.14 24.83 5.30
CA GLU A 55 -12.19 23.87 4.94
C GLU A 55 -11.66 22.77 4.01
N VAL A 56 -12.06 21.54 4.32
CA VAL A 56 -11.78 20.36 3.50
C VAL A 56 -12.70 20.36 2.28
N LYS A 57 -12.09 20.17 1.10
CA LYS A 57 -12.77 20.11 -0.21
C LYS A 57 -12.62 18.72 -0.82
N ASN A 58 -13.36 18.45 -1.90
CA ASN A 58 -13.29 17.19 -2.65
C ASN A 58 -11.86 16.82 -3.13
N GLU A 59 -11.03 17.82 -3.38
CA GLU A 59 -9.63 17.65 -3.80
C GLU A 59 -8.79 16.96 -2.72
N ASP A 60 -9.04 17.25 -1.45
CA ASP A 60 -8.38 16.60 -0.31
C ASP A 60 -8.69 15.10 -0.26
N PHE A 61 -9.95 14.74 -0.49
CA PHE A 61 -10.39 13.35 -0.56
C PHE A 61 -9.73 12.60 -1.72
N LEU A 62 -9.62 13.25 -2.87
CA LEU A 62 -8.96 12.67 -4.05
C LEU A 62 -7.46 12.47 -3.81
N LEU A 63 -6.81 13.47 -3.22
CA LEU A 63 -5.39 13.40 -2.86
C LEU A 63 -5.16 12.27 -1.85
N LEU A 64 -5.90 12.28 -0.75
CA LEU A 64 -5.76 11.29 0.30
C LEU A 64 -6.05 9.87 -0.22
N HIS A 65 -7.05 9.71 -1.09
CA HIS A 65 -7.35 8.41 -1.69
C HIS A 65 -6.20 7.91 -2.57
N ARG A 66 -5.53 8.80 -3.33
CA ARG A 66 -4.33 8.43 -4.10
C ARG A 66 -3.18 8.02 -3.19
N LEU A 67 -2.95 8.76 -2.10
CA LEU A 67 -1.87 8.48 -1.15
C LEU A 67 -2.10 7.22 -0.33
N MET A 68 -3.35 6.89 0.01
CA MET A 68 -3.68 5.74 0.83
C MET A 68 -3.81 4.44 0.04
N LYS A 69 -4.01 4.49 -1.30
CA LYS A 69 -4.13 3.28 -2.14
C LYS A 69 -3.07 2.20 -1.87
N PRO A 70 -1.77 2.51 -1.76
CA PRO A 70 -0.74 1.49 -1.47
C PRO A 70 -0.94 0.76 -0.13
N MET A 71 -1.61 1.40 0.84
CA MET A 71 -1.89 0.79 2.15
C MET A 71 -2.82 -0.42 2.06
N THR A 72 -3.55 -0.57 0.94
CA THR A 72 -4.38 -1.77 0.69
C THR A 72 -3.55 -3.05 0.62
N ILE A 73 -2.25 -2.97 0.33
CA ILE A 73 -1.34 -4.12 0.31
C ILE A 73 -1.26 -4.79 1.68
N GLU A 74 -1.42 -4.04 2.76
CA GLU A 74 -1.18 -4.54 4.11
C GLU A 74 -2.05 -5.76 4.44
N ARG A 75 -3.29 -5.81 3.93
CA ARG A 75 -4.20 -6.94 4.14
C ARG A 75 -3.68 -8.28 3.58
N TYR A 76 -2.73 -8.22 2.64
CA TYR A 76 -2.17 -9.40 1.96
C TYR A 76 -0.81 -9.81 2.54
N ILE A 77 -0.04 -8.85 3.04
CA ILE A 77 1.30 -9.12 3.60
C ILE A 77 1.27 -9.30 5.10
N MET A 78 0.25 -8.80 5.81
CA MET A 78 0.13 -8.97 7.26
C MET A 78 -0.79 -10.12 7.62
N THR A 79 -0.32 -10.94 8.55
CA THR A 79 -1.13 -11.98 9.22
C THR A 79 -1.28 -11.62 10.68
N LYS A 80 -2.52 -11.56 11.18
CA LYS A 80 -2.82 -11.39 12.59
C LYS A 80 -2.92 -12.77 13.25
N VAL A 81 -2.14 -13.02 14.29
CA VAL A 81 -2.23 -14.24 15.09
C VAL A 81 -2.76 -13.86 16.47
N GLY A 82 -3.92 -14.42 16.85
CA GLY A 82 -4.58 -14.12 18.12
C GLY A 82 -5.11 -12.69 18.25
N PHE A 83 -5.81 -12.40 19.36
CA PHE A 83 -6.34 -11.06 19.64
C PHE A 83 -5.23 -10.05 20.02
N GLU A 84 -4.17 -10.53 20.69
CA GLU A 84 -3.09 -9.70 21.27
C GLU A 84 -1.66 -10.20 20.99
N VAL A 85 -1.47 -11.31 20.26
CA VAL A 85 -0.17 -12.02 20.19
C VAL A 85 0.81 -11.38 19.19
N GLY A 86 0.31 -10.75 18.12
CA GLY A 86 1.12 -9.94 17.22
C GLY A 86 0.63 -9.92 15.76
N ARG A 87 1.14 -8.95 15.00
CA ARG A 87 1.02 -8.90 13.53
C ARG A 87 2.35 -9.33 12.93
N TRP A 88 2.31 -10.30 12.02
CA TRP A 88 3.48 -10.79 11.30
C TRP A 88 3.42 -10.35 9.85
N MET A 89 4.49 -9.71 9.38
CA MET A 89 4.60 -9.30 7.98
C MET A 89 5.35 -10.35 7.18
N ASN A 90 4.80 -10.76 6.04
CA ASN A 90 5.52 -11.51 5.03
C ASN A 90 6.47 -10.56 4.28
N THR A 91 7.69 -10.43 4.82
CA THR A 91 8.74 -9.55 4.30
C THR A 91 9.16 -9.92 2.89
N ASN A 92 9.21 -11.22 2.56
CA ASN A 92 9.55 -11.71 1.23
C ASN A 92 8.49 -11.30 0.19
N LEU A 93 7.21 -11.43 0.54
CA LEU A 93 6.11 -11.00 -0.33
C LEU A 93 6.12 -9.47 -0.50
N ALA A 94 6.32 -8.71 0.58
CA ALA A 94 6.41 -7.25 0.53
C ALA A 94 7.55 -6.78 -0.40
N ALA A 95 8.75 -7.33 -0.23
CA ALA A 95 9.89 -7.05 -1.11
C ALA A 95 9.58 -7.40 -2.58
N THR A 96 8.94 -8.54 -2.81
CA THR A 96 8.57 -8.98 -4.17
C THR A 96 7.51 -8.08 -4.81
N LEU A 97 6.53 -7.61 -4.03
CA LEU A 97 5.52 -6.66 -4.50
C LEU A 97 6.13 -5.33 -4.95
N VAL A 98 7.14 -4.84 -4.22
CA VAL A 98 7.88 -3.62 -4.61
C VAL A 98 8.55 -3.79 -5.97
N GLU A 99 9.15 -4.96 -6.23
CA GLU A 99 9.74 -5.27 -7.53
C GLU A 99 8.70 -5.23 -8.64
N PHE A 100 7.55 -5.91 -8.45
CA PHE A 100 6.43 -5.91 -9.40
C PHE A 100 5.78 -4.55 -9.62
N ALA A 101 5.78 -3.68 -8.61
CA ALA A 101 5.31 -2.31 -8.75
C ALA A 101 6.32 -1.43 -9.54
N SER A 102 7.62 -1.70 -9.37
CA SER A 102 8.71 -0.86 -9.92
C SER A 102 9.04 -1.19 -11.37
N TRP A 103 9.07 -2.48 -11.72
CA TRP A 103 9.63 -2.96 -12.99
C TRP A 103 8.61 -3.73 -13.83
N LYS A 104 8.68 -3.59 -15.17
CA LYS A 104 7.86 -4.36 -16.12
C LYS A 104 8.34 -5.80 -16.28
N ASP A 105 9.66 -5.96 -16.39
CA ASP A 105 10.33 -7.26 -16.54
C ASP A 105 11.14 -7.55 -15.27
N ILE A 106 10.73 -8.59 -14.55
CA ILE A 106 11.38 -9.00 -13.31
C ILE A 106 12.04 -10.35 -13.53
N SER A 107 13.27 -10.46 -13.02
CA SER A 107 14.03 -11.69 -13.03
C SER A 107 14.68 -11.94 -11.68
N ILE A 108 15.01 -13.20 -11.41
CA ILE A 108 15.73 -13.59 -10.18
C ILE A 108 17.02 -12.78 -10.03
N ASP A 109 17.77 -12.60 -11.12
CA ASP A 109 19.06 -11.91 -11.11
C ASP A 109 18.90 -10.39 -10.80
N ARG A 110 17.76 -9.77 -11.16
CA ARG A 110 17.44 -8.40 -10.76
C ARG A 110 17.18 -8.30 -9.27
N ILE A 111 16.29 -9.14 -8.73
CA ILE A 111 15.96 -9.13 -7.31
C ILE A 111 17.23 -9.40 -6.47
N ALA A 112 18.05 -10.37 -6.89
CA ALA A 112 19.34 -10.65 -6.26
C ALA A 112 20.25 -9.40 -6.19
N ARG A 113 20.31 -8.62 -7.27
CA ARG A 113 21.10 -7.40 -7.37
C ARG A 113 20.56 -6.26 -6.49
N ASP A 114 19.24 -6.10 -6.44
CA ASP A 114 18.60 -4.99 -5.72
C ASP A 114 18.70 -5.21 -4.20
N TYR A 115 18.53 -6.46 -3.75
CA TYR A 115 18.66 -6.84 -2.33
C TYR A 115 20.05 -7.30 -1.89
N LYS A 116 21.06 -7.26 -2.78
CA LYS A 116 22.46 -7.65 -2.51
C LYS A 116 22.59 -9.08 -1.95
N ILE A 117 21.84 -10.02 -2.50
CA ILE A 117 21.86 -11.44 -2.12
C ILE A 117 22.21 -12.32 -3.32
N SER A 118 22.57 -13.58 -3.07
CA SER A 118 22.86 -14.53 -4.16
C SER A 118 21.57 -14.93 -4.91
N PRO A 119 21.64 -15.22 -6.22
CA PRO A 119 20.48 -15.75 -6.97
C PRO A 119 19.90 -17.04 -6.38
N ALA A 120 20.73 -17.88 -5.76
CA ALA A 120 20.28 -19.09 -5.06
C ALA A 120 19.44 -18.74 -3.82
N THR A 121 19.87 -17.73 -3.05
CA THR A 121 19.09 -17.21 -1.91
C THR A 121 17.77 -16.63 -2.39
N THR A 122 17.78 -15.83 -3.46
CA THR A 122 16.57 -15.28 -4.06
C THR A 122 15.60 -16.38 -4.48
N TYR A 123 16.09 -17.41 -5.20
CA TYR A 123 15.26 -18.53 -5.61
C TYR A 123 14.61 -19.25 -4.41
N ARG A 124 15.38 -19.48 -3.34
CA ARG A 124 14.86 -20.08 -2.11
C ARG A 124 13.74 -19.23 -1.49
N LEU A 125 13.95 -17.93 -1.32
CA LEU A 125 12.94 -17.03 -0.74
C LEU A 125 11.68 -16.94 -1.62
N LEU A 126 11.85 -16.92 -2.94
CA LEU A 126 10.73 -16.91 -3.89
C LEU A 126 9.94 -18.23 -3.87
N SER A 127 10.58 -19.36 -3.53
CA SER A 127 9.89 -20.65 -3.44
C SER A 127 8.81 -20.71 -2.35
N GLU A 128 8.96 -19.88 -1.31
CA GLU A 128 8.02 -19.75 -0.20
C GLU A 128 6.75 -18.96 -0.57
N ILE A 129 6.77 -18.24 -1.70
CA ILE A 129 5.68 -17.35 -2.17
C ILE A 129 5.31 -17.60 -3.65
N LYS A 130 5.56 -18.82 -4.13
CA LYS A 130 5.31 -19.27 -5.52
C LYS A 130 3.83 -19.24 -5.93
N GLU A 131 2.92 -19.08 -4.98
CA GLU A 131 1.50 -18.91 -5.25
C GLU A 131 1.21 -17.58 -5.98
N TRP A 132 2.08 -16.57 -5.89
CA TRP A 132 1.85 -15.23 -6.45
C TRP A 132 2.36 -15.03 -7.89
N PHE A 133 3.32 -15.82 -8.34
CA PHE A 133 3.94 -15.69 -9.66
C PHE A 133 4.31 -17.05 -10.25
N ARG A 134 4.66 -17.07 -11.52
CA ARG A 134 5.23 -18.24 -12.20
C ARG A 134 6.56 -17.86 -12.83
N ALA A 135 7.52 -18.77 -12.84
CA ALA A 135 8.70 -18.61 -13.66
C ALA A 135 8.31 -18.75 -15.14
N ASP A 136 8.74 -17.81 -15.97
CA ASP A 136 8.77 -18.01 -17.42
C ASP A 136 9.79 -19.12 -17.74
N ALA A 137 9.57 -19.86 -18.81
CA ALA A 137 10.25 -21.13 -19.12
C ALA A 137 11.76 -21.16 -18.80
N VAL A 138 12.26 -22.38 -18.51
CA VAL A 138 13.55 -22.78 -17.89
C VAL A 138 14.79 -21.90 -18.16
N MET A 139 14.87 -21.20 -19.30
CA MET A 139 16.02 -20.35 -19.65
C MET A 139 15.89 -18.86 -19.28
N ALA A 140 14.69 -18.32 -19.07
CA ALA A 140 14.52 -16.87 -18.99
C ALA A 140 14.70 -16.29 -17.56
N LYS A 141 14.65 -17.10 -16.50
CA LYS A 141 14.64 -16.65 -15.08
C LYS A 141 13.67 -15.48 -14.79
N LYS A 142 12.70 -15.23 -15.69
CA LYS A 142 11.74 -14.14 -15.57
C LYS A 142 10.58 -14.58 -14.68
N LEU A 143 10.02 -13.64 -13.93
CA LEU A 143 8.86 -13.87 -13.08
C LEU A 143 7.65 -13.21 -13.71
N ILE A 144 6.61 -14.00 -13.97
CA ILE A 144 5.33 -13.54 -14.49
C ILE A 144 4.33 -13.52 -13.34
N PRO A 145 3.71 -12.37 -13.04
CA PRO A 145 2.73 -12.28 -11.95
C PRO A 145 1.45 -13.03 -12.33
N LYS A 146 0.89 -13.78 -11.38
CA LYS A 146 -0.42 -14.43 -11.55
C LYS A 146 -1.57 -13.41 -11.50
N PRO A 147 -2.79 -13.76 -11.96
CA PRO A 147 -3.93 -12.85 -11.96
C PRO A 147 -4.22 -12.22 -10.59
N GLU A 148 -4.07 -12.98 -9.51
CA GLU A 148 -4.27 -12.52 -8.14
C GLU A 148 -3.29 -11.41 -7.78
N LEU A 149 -2.01 -11.58 -8.12
CA LEU A 149 -0.97 -10.59 -7.86
C LEU A 149 -1.22 -9.30 -8.67
N LYS A 150 -1.62 -9.42 -9.94
CA LYS A 150 -2.00 -8.27 -10.78
C LYS A 150 -3.19 -7.50 -10.19
N LYS A 151 -4.18 -8.22 -9.65
CA LYS A 151 -5.34 -7.60 -9.00
C LYS A 151 -4.92 -6.77 -7.79
N ILE A 152 -4.08 -7.32 -6.92
CA ILE A 152 -3.58 -6.62 -5.72
C ILE A 152 -2.78 -5.37 -6.11
N LEU A 153 -1.87 -5.49 -7.07
CA LEU A 153 -1.08 -4.35 -7.55
C LEU A 153 -1.98 -3.25 -8.12
N LYS A 154 -3.02 -3.61 -8.87
CA LYS A 154 -4.01 -2.65 -9.39
C LYS A 154 -4.81 -1.97 -8.28
N GLU A 155 -5.25 -2.71 -7.28
CA GLU A 155 -5.92 -2.16 -6.08
C GLU A 155 -5.01 -1.17 -5.33
N ALA A 156 -3.72 -1.50 -5.24
CA ALA A 156 -2.69 -0.65 -4.66
C ALA A 156 -2.33 0.60 -5.49
N GLY A 157 -2.88 0.73 -6.69
CA GLY A 157 -2.67 1.89 -7.57
C GLY A 157 -1.56 1.72 -8.62
N VAL A 158 -1.07 0.51 -8.85
CA VAL A 158 -0.13 0.23 -9.96
C VAL A 158 -0.93 0.10 -11.26
N GLU A 159 -0.64 0.97 -12.24
CA GLU A 159 -1.41 1.07 -13.50
C GLU A 159 -0.94 0.13 -14.64
N ARG A 160 -0.11 -0.87 -14.34
CA ARG A 160 0.60 -1.71 -15.33
C ARG A 160 -0.01 -3.10 -15.51
#